data_AF-A0A9P3J6Y4-F1
#
_entry.id   AF-A0A9P3J6Y4-F1
#
_cell.length_a   1.000
_cell.length_b   1.000
_cell.length_c   1.000
_cell.angle_alpha   90.00
_cell.angle_beta   90.00
_cell.angle_gamma   90.00
#
_symmetry.space_group_name_H-M   'P 1'
#
loop_
_entity.id
_entity.type
_entity.pdbx_description
1 polymer ?
#
loop_
_entity_poly.entity_id
_entity_poly.type
_entity_poly.pdbx_seq_one_letter_code
_entity_poly.pdbx_strand_id
1 'polypeptide(L)'
;MISMTKLFHFLKNILFILTNILIGFYFGMPLKHKKIVLVTTYLERNSLKKRFYNTSKPNRELTTDWFLGFCDGEACFTVSLVNKVVRPQFIIGIHQKDQDLCYKIKNLLECGSVYQRKSGFIIYQISKCEDLLKKLLPLLYINGKYHRLRTKKKLCVSYFARILQKVKKKEDKTDTWLNHIRLLKKRMSDYKKSK
;
A
#
# COMPACT_ATOMS: atom_id res chain seq x y z
N MET A 1 -55.63 -26.65 -29.77
CA MET A 1 -54.80 -25.43 -29.83
C MET A 1 -53.91 -25.37 -28.60
N ILE A 2 -52.59 -25.57 -28.75
CA ILE A 2 -51.65 -25.36 -27.64
C ILE A 2 -51.55 -23.84 -27.42
N SER A 3 -51.86 -23.39 -26.20
CA SER A 3 -51.79 -21.97 -25.84
C SER A 3 -50.37 -21.43 -26.06
N MET A 4 -50.25 -20.24 -26.67
CA MET A 4 -48.98 -19.55 -26.95
C MET A 4 -48.06 -19.44 -25.73
N THR A 5 -48.64 -19.39 -24.52
CA THR A 5 -47.89 -19.39 -23.26
C THR A 5 -47.16 -20.71 -22.99
N LYS A 6 -47.73 -21.85 -23.37
CA LYS A 6 -47.07 -23.17 -23.22
C LYS A 6 -45.91 -23.32 -24.19
N LEU A 7 -46.03 -22.80 -25.42
CA LEU A 7 -44.95 -22.80 -26.41
C LEU A 7 -43.78 -21.89 -25.96
N PHE A 8 -44.09 -20.71 -25.41
CA PHE A 8 -43.09 -19.79 -24.89
C PHE A 8 -42.32 -20.37 -23.69
N HIS A 9 -43.03 -21.08 -22.80
CA HIS A 9 -42.40 -21.74 -21.66
C HIS A 9 -41.50 -22.91 -22.08
N PHE A 10 -41.91 -23.65 -23.11
CA PHE A 10 -41.10 -24.73 -23.70
C PHE A 10 -39.81 -24.19 -24.35
N LEU A 11 -39.90 -23.08 -25.10
CA LEU A 11 -38.73 -22.43 -25.71
C LEU A 11 -37.76 -21.88 -24.66
N LYS A 12 -38.26 -21.33 -23.53
CA LYS A 12 -37.41 -20.91 -22.41
C LYS A 12 -36.67 -22.07 -21.75
N ASN A 13 -37.31 -23.22 -21.61
CA ASN A 13 -36.65 -24.42 -21.08
C ASN A 13 -35.57 -24.95 -22.02
N ILE A 14 -35.80 -24.93 -23.35
CA ILE A 14 -34.77 -25.29 -24.33
C ILE A 14 -33.59 -24.32 -24.27
N LEU A 15 -33.85 -23.01 -24.19
CA LEU A 15 -32.78 -22.01 -24.08
C LEU A 15 -31.96 -22.20 -22.79
N PHE A 16 -32.63 -22.51 -21.66
CA PHE A 16 -31.97 -22.78 -20.39
C PHE A 16 -31.10 -24.06 -20.44
N ILE A 17 -31.59 -25.13 -21.06
CA ILE A 17 -30.83 -26.37 -21.25
C ILE A 17 -29.61 -26.12 -22.14
N LEU A 18 -29.78 -25.38 -23.24
CA LEU A 18 -28.68 -25.02 -24.14
C LEU A 18 -27.62 -24.14 -23.46
N THR A 19 -28.02 -23.18 -22.62
CA THR A 19 -27.07 -22.37 -21.85
C THR A 19 -26.29 -23.21 -20.83
N ASN A 20 -26.92 -24.19 -20.18
CA ASN A 20 -26.24 -25.05 -19.22
C ASN A 20 -25.33 -26.08 -19.90
N ILE A 21 -25.70 -26.59 -21.08
CA ILE A 21 -24.82 -27.46 -21.88
C ILE A 21 -23.59 -26.67 -22.38
N LEU A 22 -23.78 -25.42 -22.84
CA LEU A 22 -22.69 -24.54 -23.25
C LEU A 22 -21.78 -24.15 -22.07
N ILE A 23 -22.35 -23.86 -20.89
CA ILE A 23 -21.59 -23.58 -19.67
C ILE A 23 -20.83 -24.83 -19.20
N GLY A 24 -21.43 -26.02 -19.28
CA GLY A 24 -20.74 -27.29 -19.02
C GLY A 24 -19.57 -27.54 -19.98
N PHE A 25 -19.71 -27.17 -21.25
CA PHE A 25 -18.62 -27.18 -22.23
C PHE A 25 -17.52 -26.16 -21.89
N TYR A 26 -17.89 -24.99 -21.33
CA TYR A 26 -16.95 -23.94 -20.91
C TYR A 26 -16.22 -24.24 -19.59
N PHE A 27 -16.75 -25.11 -18.74
CA PHE A 27 -16.17 -25.45 -17.43
C PHE A 27 -15.58 -26.87 -17.33
N GLY A 28 -15.63 -27.70 -18.39
CA GLY A 28 -15.40 -29.15 -18.27
C GLY A 28 -14.55 -29.90 -19.31
N MET A 29 -13.76 -29.27 -20.19
CA MET A 29 -12.76 -29.99 -21.01
C MET A 29 -11.42 -29.23 -21.12
N PRO A 30 -10.26 -29.91 -20.99
CA PRO A 30 -8.95 -29.26 -21.08
C PRO A 30 -8.56 -29.08 -22.55
N LEU A 31 -8.98 -27.97 -23.16
CA LEU A 31 -8.47 -27.56 -24.47
C LEU A 31 -7.05 -26.98 -24.30
N LYS A 32 -6.05 -27.88 -24.39
CA LYS A 32 -4.63 -27.55 -24.45
C LYS A 32 -4.29 -26.76 -25.71
N HIS A 33 -4.55 -25.45 -25.80
CA HIS A 33 -3.85 -24.63 -26.80
C HIS A 33 -3.78 -23.14 -26.45
N LYS A 34 -2.59 -22.58 -26.68
CA LYS A 34 -2.11 -21.21 -26.43
C LYS A 34 -3.04 -20.06 -26.86
N LYS A 35 -4.10 -20.33 -27.64
CA LYS A 35 -5.07 -19.34 -28.13
C LYS A 35 -6.07 -18.89 -27.05
N ILE A 36 -6.52 -19.76 -26.15
CA ILE A 36 -7.46 -19.39 -25.07
C ILE A 36 -6.81 -18.43 -24.07
N VAL A 37 -5.56 -18.69 -23.69
CA VAL A 37 -4.79 -17.79 -22.80
C VAL A 37 -4.68 -16.39 -23.39
N LEU A 38 -4.52 -16.28 -24.71
CA LEU A 38 -4.43 -15.00 -25.42
C LEU A 38 -5.78 -14.26 -25.42
N VAL A 39 -6.88 -14.97 -25.59
CA VAL A 39 -8.23 -14.40 -25.55
C VAL A 39 -8.62 -14.01 -24.12
N THR A 40 -8.36 -14.84 -23.12
CA THR A 40 -8.64 -14.51 -21.71
C THR A 40 -7.78 -13.34 -21.25
N THR A 41 -6.47 -13.32 -21.57
CA THR A 41 -5.62 -12.14 -21.24
C THR A 41 -6.01 -10.88 -22.00
N TYR A 42 -6.50 -10.98 -23.24
CA TYR A 42 -7.01 -9.84 -24.00
C TYR A 42 -8.30 -9.27 -23.40
N LEU A 43 -9.25 -10.14 -23.04
CA LEU A 43 -10.51 -9.77 -22.41
C LEU A 43 -10.29 -9.20 -21.00
N GLU A 44 -9.37 -9.78 -20.20
CA GLU A 44 -8.96 -9.22 -18.90
C GLU A 44 -8.28 -7.85 -19.07
N ARG A 45 -7.36 -7.69 -20.04
CA ARG A 45 -6.71 -6.40 -20.33
C ARG A 45 -7.71 -5.32 -20.70
N ASN A 46 -8.72 -5.64 -21.50
CA ASN A 46 -9.71 -4.67 -21.94
C ASN A 46 -10.77 -4.36 -20.87
N SER A 47 -11.13 -5.34 -20.05
CA SER A 47 -12.00 -5.15 -18.88
C SER A 47 -11.32 -4.27 -17.81
N LEU A 48 -10.01 -4.46 -17.61
CA LEU A 48 -9.20 -3.61 -16.73
C LEU A 48 -9.05 -2.20 -17.31
N LYS A 49 -8.71 -2.05 -18.60
CA LYS A 49 -8.59 -0.72 -19.25
C LYS A 49 -9.89 0.09 -19.17
N LYS A 50 -11.06 -0.53 -19.35
CA LYS A 50 -12.35 0.16 -19.28
C LYS A 50 -12.66 0.71 -17.88
N ARG A 51 -12.06 0.15 -16.83
CA ARG A 51 -12.19 0.60 -15.44
C ARG A 51 -11.22 1.74 -15.06
N PHE A 52 -10.17 1.98 -15.87
CA PHE A 52 -9.18 3.03 -15.63
C PHE A 52 -9.48 4.36 -16.36
N TYR A 53 -10.38 4.38 -17.34
CA TYR A 53 -10.78 5.60 -18.06
C TYR A 53 -12.25 5.97 -17.79
N ASN A 54 -12.55 6.36 -16.56
CA ASN A 54 -13.70 7.23 -16.27
C ASN A 54 -13.17 8.65 -16.03
N THR A 55 -13.50 9.56 -16.94
CA THR A 55 -13.04 10.95 -17.04
C THR A 55 -13.86 11.96 -16.23
N SER A 56 -14.72 11.52 -15.31
CA SER A 56 -15.17 12.35 -14.19
C SER A 56 -14.23 12.08 -13.01
N LYS A 57 -13.35 13.01 -12.62
CA LYS A 57 -12.42 12.85 -11.47
C LYS A 57 -13.22 12.39 -10.23
N PRO A 58 -13.24 11.10 -9.88
CA PRO A 58 -13.80 10.71 -8.61
C PRO A 58 -12.74 11.14 -7.59
N ASN A 59 -13.13 11.91 -6.57
CA ASN A 59 -12.25 12.18 -5.45
C ASN A 59 -12.08 10.87 -4.65
N ARG A 60 -11.33 9.92 -5.23
CA ARG A 60 -11.05 8.63 -4.59
C ARG A 60 -10.03 8.92 -3.51
N GLU A 61 -10.52 8.91 -2.28
CA GLU A 61 -9.66 8.93 -1.10
C GLU A 61 -8.61 7.81 -1.20
N LEU A 62 -7.41 8.08 -0.69
CA LEU A 62 -6.34 7.08 -0.68
C LEU A 62 -6.72 5.97 0.28
N THR A 63 -6.74 4.72 -0.19
CA THR A 63 -6.96 3.58 0.70
C THR A 63 -5.70 3.27 1.49
N THR A 64 -5.88 2.69 2.68
CA THR A 64 -4.76 2.26 3.52
C THR A 64 -3.86 1.24 2.81
N ASP A 65 -4.42 0.32 2.04
CA ASP A 65 -3.62 -0.69 1.32
C ASP A 65 -2.80 -0.07 0.19
N TRP A 66 -3.35 0.92 -0.51
CA TRP A 66 -2.58 1.71 -1.47
C TRP A 66 -1.42 2.43 -0.78
N PHE A 67 -1.68 3.09 0.36
CA PHE A 67 -0.65 3.80 1.12
C PHE A 67 0.46 2.86 1.61
N LEU A 68 0.13 1.63 1.99
CA LEU A 68 1.11 0.62 2.39
C LEU A 68 2.00 0.17 1.24
N GLY A 69 1.43 -0.08 0.06
CA GLY A 69 2.21 -0.37 -1.15
C GLY A 69 3.12 0.80 -1.52
N PHE A 70 2.61 2.03 -1.43
CA PHE A 70 3.38 3.24 -1.65
C PHE A 70 4.52 3.38 -0.63
N CYS A 71 4.29 3.03 0.65
CA CYS A 71 5.33 3.03 1.67
C CYS A 71 6.43 2.00 1.37
N ASP A 72 6.09 0.82 0.85
CA ASP A 72 7.08 -0.17 0.44
C ASP A 72 8.03 0.36 -0.65
N GLY A 73 7.51 1.18 -1.58
CA GLY A 73 8.31 1.86 -2.61
C GLY A 73 9.03 3.10 -2.10
N GLU A 74 8.29 4.18 -1.85
CA GLU A 74 8.80 5.56 -1.77
C GLU A 74 9.13 6.03 -0.34
N ALA A 75 8.52 5.42 0.69
CA ALA A 75 8.70 5.94 2.05
C ALA A 75 10.11 5.70 2.61
N CYS A 76 10.60 6.70 3.36
CA CYS A 76 11.86 6.69 4.07
C CYS A 76 11.63 6.81 5.58
N PHE A 77 12.15 5.84 6.32
CA PHE A 77 12.20 5.84 7.78
C PHE A 77 13.63 6.15 8.20
N THR A 78 13.85 7.21 8.97
CA THR A 78 15.19 7.66 9.32
C THR A 78 15.27 8.21 10.74
N VAL A 79 16.47 8.17 11.31
CA VAL A 79 16.76 8.70 12.65
C VAL A 79 18.02 9.55 12.57
N SER A 80 17.89 10.85 12.81
CA SER A 80 19.04 11.74 12.96
C SER A 80 19.44 11.85 14.43
N LEU A 81 20.74 12.04 14.69
CA LEU A 81 21.29 12.32 16.01
C LEU A 81 22.05 13.65 15.91
N VAL A 82 21.55 14.68 16.60
CA VAL A 82 22.15 16.03 16.61
C VAL A 82 22.28 16.46 18.05
N ASN A 83 23.51 16.76 18.52
CA ASN A 83 23.78 17.19 19.90
C ASN A 83 23.10 16.31 20.95
N LYS A 84 23.27 14.97 20.84
CA LYS A 84 22.62 13.95 21.69
C LYS A 84 21.08 13.89 21.61
N VAL A 85 20.45 14.69 20.75
CA VAL A 85 19.01 14.63 20.48
C VAL A 85 18.73 13.63 19.36
N VAL A 86 17.93 12.62 19.67
CA VAL A 86 17.45 11.62 18.72
C VAL A 86 16.18 12.14 18.05
N ARG A 87 16.20 12.26 16.73
CA ARG A 87 15.09 12.79 15.92
C ARG A 87 14.66 11.74 14.88
N PRO A 88 13.70 10.88 15.24
CA PRO A 88 13.09 9.95 14.30
C PRO A 88 12.13 10.69 13.35
N GLN A 89 12.14 10.30 12.07
CA GLN A 89 11.37 10.94 11.02
C GLN A 89 10.85 9.89 10.03
N PHE A 90 9.60 10.08 9.61
CA PHE A 90 9.01 9.45 8.43
C PHE A 90 8.95 10.49 7.32
N ILE A 91 9.44 10.15 6.13
CA ILE A 91 9.60 11.07 5.01
C ILE A 91 9.14 10.40 3.73
N ILE A 92 8.33 11.10 2.95
CA ILE A 92 8.04 10.81 1.54
C ILE A 92 8.50 12.02 0.75
N GLY A 93 9.39 11.83 -0.22
CA GLY A 93 9.85 12.88 -1.10
C GLY A 93 9.52 12.54 -2.54
N ILE A 94 8.73 13.39 -3.19
CA ILE A 94 8.27 13.20 -4.57
C ILE A 94 8.50 14.46 -5.40
N HIS A 95 8.45 14.32 -6.72
CA HIS A 95 8.59 15.45 -7.63
C HIS A 95 7.38 16.40 -7.51
N GLN A 96 7.58 17.71 -7.67
CA GLN A 96 6.52 18.73 -7.51
C GLN A 96 5.28 18.52 -8.37
N LYS A 97 5.42 17.89 -9.54
CA LYS A 97 4.30 17.53 -10.41
C LYS A 97 3.23 16.67 -9.71
N ASP A 98 3.63 15.92 -8.68
CA ASP A 98 2.76 15.01 -7.93
C ASP A 98 2.43 15.56 -6.52
N GLN A 99 2.59 16.87 -6.28
CA GLN A 99 2.45 17.47 -4.94
C GLN A 99 1.12 17.17 -4.24
N ASP A 100 0.03 17.07 -5.00
CA ASP A 100 -1.32 16.78 -4.50
C ASP A 100 -1.33 15.46 -3.71
N LEU A 101 -0.46 14.52 -4.08
CA LEU A 101 -0.33 13.24 -3.38
C LEU A 101 0.17 13.43 -1.95
N CYS A 102 1.13 14.33 -1.71
CA CYS A 102 1.60 14.63 -0.35
C CYS A 102 0.48 15.20 0.53
N TYR A 103 -0.38 16.06 -0.02
CA TYR A 103 -1.53 16.59 0.72
C TYR A 103 -2.60 15.53 0.98
N LYS A 104 -2.87 14.64 0.01
CA LYS A 104 -3.77 13.50 0.23
C LYS A 104 -3.26 12.55 1.31
N ILE A 105 -1.96 12.27 1.34
CA ILE A 105 -1.33 11.45 2.40
C ILE A 105 -1.40 12.16 3.75
N LYS A 106 -1.14 13.47 3.78
CA LYS A 106 -1.30 14.28 5.01
C LYS A 106 -2.73 14.19 5.54
N ASN A 107 -3.73 14.26 4.67
CA ASN A 107 -5.14 14.14 5.06
C ASN A 107 -5.47 12.73 5.56
N LEU A 108 -5.00 11.67 4.87
CA LEU A 108 -5.18 10.29 5.30
C LEU A 108 -4.60 10.03 6.71
N LEU A 109 -3.45 10.63 7.02
CA LEU A 109 -2.75 10.43 8.29
C LEU A 109 -3.11 11.46 9.35
N GLU A 110 -3.82 12.53 8.98
CA GLU A 110 -4.19 13.68 9.81
C GLU A 110 -3.02 14.24 10.64
N CYS A 111 -1.78 14.15 10.14
CA CYS A 111 -0.59 14.63 10.83
C CYS A 111 0.54 14.93 9.86
N GLY A 112 1.67 15.37 10.39
CA GLY A 112 2.83 15.73 9.58
C GLY A 112 2.69 17.07 8.86
N SER A 113 3.70 17.35 8.04
CA SER A 113 3.87 18.63 7.34
C SER A 113 4.25 18.36 5.89
N VAL A 114 3.82 19.26 4.99
CA VAL A 114 4.20 19.25 3.58
C VAL A 114 4.97 20.54 3.30
N TYR A 115 6.14 20.43 2.69
CA TYR A 115 6.96 21.57 2.32
C TYR A 115 7.80 21.26 1.07
N GLN A 116 8.17 22.32 0.36
CA GLN A 116 9.03 22.22 -0.83
C GLN A 116 10.50 22.38 -0.45
N ARG A 117 11.37 21.56 -1.04
CA ARG A 117 12.83 21.77 -0.98
C ARG A 117 13.29 22.60 -2.17
N LYS A 118 14.42 23.29 -2.00
CA LYS A 118 15.09 24.05 -3.08
C LYS A 118 15.36 23.22 -4.34
N SER A 119 15.50 21.89 -4.20
CA SER A 119 15.70 20.95 -5.31
C SER A 119 14.46 20.67 -6.16
N GLY A 120 13.31 21.32 -5.89
CA GLY A 120 12.06 21.08 -6.62
C GLY A 120 11.26 19.85 -6.17
N PHE A 121 11.70 19.17 -5.10
CA PHE A 121 10.95 18.06 -4.50
C PHE A 121 9.98 18.56 -3.43
N ILE A 122 8.81 17.94 -3.37
CA ILE A 122 7.82 18.12 -2.31
C ILE A 122 8.02 17.02 -1.30
N ILE A 123 8.09 17.40 -0.03
CA ILE A 123 8.34 16.50 1.09
C ILE A 123 7.10 16.47 1.97
N TYR A 124 6.55 15.28 2.17
CA TYR A 124 5.69 15.00 3.30
C TYR A 124 6.54 14.41 4.45
N GLN A 125 6.45 14.98 5.64
CA GLN A 125 7.24 14.55 6.79
C GLN A 125 6.42 14.50 8.08
N ILE A 126 6.59 13.40 8.83
CA ILE A 126 6.18 13.29 10.25
C ILE A 126 7.45 13.24 11.11
N SER A 127 7.61 14.22 12.00
CA SER A 127 8.76 14.32 12.92
C SER A 127 8.34 14.26 14.40
N LYS A 128 7.06 14.49 14.71
CA LYS A 128 6.53 14.38 16.07
C LYS A 128 6.48 12.91 16.47
N CYS A 129 7.24 12.53 17.50
CA CYS A 129 7.33 11.15 17.99
C CYS A 129 5.95 10.57 18.32
N GLU A 130 5.07 11.38 18.90
CA GLU A 130 3.71 10.99 19.25
C GLU A 130 2.86 10.60 18.03
N ASP A 131 2.95 11.37 16.93
CA ASP A 131 2.21 11.07 15.70
C ASP A 131 2.78 9.81 15.01
N LEU A 132 4.11 9.63 15.04
CA LEU A 132 4.74 8.41 14.55
C LEU A 132 4.21 7.18 15.29
N LEU A 133 4.06 7.27 16.62
CA LEU A 133 3.59 6.17 17.46
C LEU A 133 2.08 5.92 17.37
N LYS A 134 1.27 6.99 17.37
CA LYS A 134 -0.20 6.89 17.47
C LYS A 134 -0.92 6.86 16.12
N LYS A 135 -0.30 7.37 15.06
CA LYS A 135 -0.95 7.50 13.74
C LYS A 135 -0.26 6.64 12.69
N LEU A 136 1.07 6.71 12.58
CA LEU A 136 1.80 5.97 11.56
C LEU A 136 1.96 4.47 11.89
N LEU A 137 2.52 4.13 13.06
CA LEU A 137 2.78 2.72 13.42
C LEU A 137 1.53 1.81 13.39
N PRO A 138 0.34 2.25 13.85
CA PRO A 138 -0.86 1.42 13.78
C PRO A 138 -1.28 1.05 12.35
N LEU A 139 -0.93 1.87 11.35
CA LEU A 139 -1.19 1.54 9.95
C LEU A 139 -0.19 0.52 9.41
N LEU A 140 1.04 0.50 9.92
CA LEU A 140 2.12 -0.39 9.47
C LEU A 140 2.09 -1.79 10.11
N TYR A 141 1.32 -1.96 11.18
CA TYR A 141 1.22 -3.20 11.95
C TYR A 141 -0.23 -3.69 12.09
N ILE A 142 -0.40 -5.00 12.17
CA ILE A 142 -1.63 -5.67 12.63
C ILE A 142 -1.40 -6.06 14.08
N ASN A 143 -2.30 -5.63 14.96
CA ASN A 143 -2.28 -5.92 16.41
C ASN A 143 -0.92 -5.59 17.07
N GLY A 144 -0.22 -4.58 16.57
CA GLY A 144 1.10 -4.16 17.07
C GLY A 144 2.25 -5.16 16.85
N LYS A 145 2.03 -6.27 16.14
CA LYS A 145 2.99 -7.38 16.02
C LYS A 145 3.35 -7.71 14.57
N TYR A 146 2.36 -7.86 13.70
CA TYR A 146 2.59 -8.34 12.34
C TYR A 146 2.72 -7.19 11.36
N HIS A 147 3.81 -7.15 10.59
CA HIS A 147 4.03 -6.09 9.61
C HIS A 147 3.08 -6.20 8.41
N ARG A 148 2.50 -5.06 8.01
CA ARG A 148 1.70 -4.93 6.77
C ARG A 148 2.54 -4.62 5.53
N LEU A 149 3.77 -4.12 5.73
CA LEU A 149 4.75 -3.95 4.66
C LEU A 149 5.25 -5.30 4.15
N ARG A 150 5.35 -5.43 2.83
CA ARG A 150 5.69 -6.68 2.14
C ARG A 150 7.17 -6.81 1.85
N THR A 151 7.89 -5.70 1.72
CA THR A 151 9.32 -5.71 1.38
C THR A 151 10.22 -5.89 2.61
N LYS A 152 11.53 -6.00 2.38
CA LYS A 152 12.56 -5.96 3.45
C LYS A 152 12.51 -4.66 4.27
N LYS A 153 11.82 -3.61 3.82
CA LYS A 153 11.59 -2.36 4.57
C LYS A 153 10.90 -2.60 5.91
N LYS A 154 10.16 -3.71 6.08
CA LYS A 154 9.62 -4.11 7.38
C LYS A 154 10.67 -4.22 8.49
N LEU A 155 11.89 -4.70 8.17
CA LEU A 155 13.00 -4.78 9.14
C LEU A 155 13.46 -3.39 9.61
N CYS A 156 13.56 -2.44 8.67
CA CYS A 156 13.83 -1.04 8.99
C CYS A 156 12.79 -0.48 9.96
N VAL A 157 11.50 -0.70 9.64
CA VAL A 157 10.39 -0.27 10.50
C VAL A 157 10.43 -0.93 11.88
N SER A 158 10.83 -2.20 11.99
CA SER A 158 10.97 -2.87 13.30
C SER A 158 11.99 -2.16 14.20
N TYR A 159 13.17 -1.84 13.66
CA TYR A 159 14.19 -1.09 14.42
C TYR A 159 13.77 0.34 14.71
N PHE A 160 13.11 0.99 13.74
CA PHE A 160 12.55 2.33 13.91
C PHE A 160 11.51 2.38 15.05
N ALA A 161 10.58 1.43 15.10
CA ALA A 161 9.58 1.32 16.17
C ALA A 161 10.23 1.12 17.55
N ARG A 162 11.29 0.29 17.64
CA ARG A 162 12.08 0.13 18.88
C ARG A 162 12.71 1.44 19.34
N ILE A 163 13.28 2.21 18.40
CA ILE A 163 13.85 3.53 18.70
C ILE A 163 12.76 4.48 19.21
N LEU A 164 11.59 4.52 18.57
CA LEU A 164 10.47 5.37 19.00
C LEU A 164 10.02 5.06 20.43
N GLN A 165 9.90 3.77 20.78
CA GLN A 165 9.54 3.36 22.14
C GLN A 165 10.58 3.84 23.18
N LYS A 166 11.88 3.75 22.86
CA LYS A 166 12.95 4.25 23.73
C LYS A 166 12.91 5.76 23.91
N VAL A 167 12.66 6.50 22.82
CA VAL A 167 12.50 7.96 22.86
C VAL A 167 11.28 8.34 23.69
N LYS A 168 10.15 7.61 23.55
CA LYS A 168 8.91 7.87 24.31
C LYS A 168 9.10 7.70 25.81
N LYS A 169 9.81 6.64 26.23
CA LYS A 169 10.08 6.36 27.65
C LYS A 169 10.93 7.42 28.34
N LYS A 170 11.46 8.40 27.60
CA LYS A 170 12.38 9.43 28.11
C LYS A 170 13.51 8.83 28.96
N GLU A 171 14.03 7.66 28.55
CA GLU A 171 15.21 7.06 29.21
C GLU A 171 16.32 8.10 29.32
N ASP A 172 17.05 8.12 30.44
CA ASP A 172 18.15 9.05 30.65
C ASP A 172 19.11 8.96 29.46
N LYS A 173 19.37 10.12 28.84
CA LYS A 173 20.19 10.26 27.62
C LYS A 173 21.67 10.10 27.92
N THR A 174 22.00 9.11 28.74
CA THR A 174 23.34 8.63 29.04
C THR A 174 24.04 8.19 27.76
N ASP A 175 25.37 8.15 27.81
CA ASP A 175 26.14 7.72 26.65
C ASP A 175 25.90 6.25 26.31
N THR A 176 25.58 5.41 27.30
CA THR A 176 25.17 4.01 27.09
C THR A 176 23.86 3.93 26.31
N TRP A 177 22.87 4.75 26.66
CA TRP A 177 21.62 4.87 25.92
C TRP A 177 21.85 5.31 24.47
N LEU A 178 22.64 6.36 24.26
CA LEU A 178 22.96 6.86 22.91
C LEU A 178 23.69 5.81 22.07
N ASN A 179 24.62 5.06 22.66
CA ASN A 179 25.31 3.96 21.98
C ASN A 179 24.35 2.86 21.54
N HIS A 180 23.36 2.53 22.38
CA HIS A 180 22.32 1.59 21.98
C HIS A 180 21.46 2.13 20.83
N ILE A 181 21.07 3.40 20.84
CA ILE A 181 20.35 4.02 19.71
C ILE A 181 21.20 3.99 18.42
N ARG A 182 22.50 4.27 18.50
CA ARG A 182 23.43 4.18 17.36
C ARG A 182 23.47 2.76 16.79
N LEU A 183 23.52 1.74 17.65
CA LEU A 183 23.49 0.34 17.21
C LEU A 183 22.17 -0.02 16.50
N LEU A 184 21.03 0.39 17.05
CA LEU A 184 19.73 0.17 16.41
C LEU A 184 19.63 0.89 15.06
N LYS A 185 20.12 2.13 14.97
CA LYS A 185 20.18 2.89 13.71
C LYS A 185 21.07 2.22 12.66
N LYS A 186 22.20 1.63 13.06
CA LYS A 186 23.07 0.86 12.16
C LYS A 186 22.30 -0.33 11.57
N ARG A 187 21.68 -1.15 12.43
CA ARG A 187 20.85 -2.30 12.03
C ARG A 187 19.67 -1.89 11.14
N MET A 188 19.05 -0.74 11.44
CA MET A 188 17.99 -0.14 10.62
C MET A 188 18.45 0.18 9.20
N SER A 189 19.75 0.40 8.96
CA SER A 189 20.29 0.71 7.63
C SER A 189 20.77 -0.53 6.89
N ASP A 190 21.15 -1.59 7.61
CA ASP A 190 21.75 -2.80 7.05
C ASP A 190 20.79 -3.63 6.19
N TYR A 191 19.46 -3.49 6.35
CA TYR A 191 18.48 -4.19 5.49
C TYR A 191 18.68 -3.91 3.99
N LYS A 192 19.27 -2.75 3.64
CA LYS A 192 19.58 -2.35 2.26
C LYS A 192 20.77 -3.12 1.66
N LYS A 193 21.62 -3.72 2.49
CA LYS A 193 22.86 -4.40 2.06
C LYS A 193 22.68 -5.87 1.74
N SER A 194 21.55 -6.47 2.14
CA SER A 194 21.19 -7.84 1.76
C SER A 194 20.67 -7.86 0.31
N LYS A 195 21.58 -7.76 -0.66
CA LYS A 195 21.31 -8.11 -2.04
C LYS A 195 21.73 -9.55 -2.28
#